data_AF-F0SNL4-F1
#
_entry.id   AF-F0SNL4-F1
#
_cell.length_a   1.000
_cell.length_b   1.000
_cell.length_c   1.000
_cell.angle_alpha   90.00
_cell.angle_beta   90.00
_cell.angle_gamma   90.00
#
_symmetry.space_group_name_H-M   'P 1'
#
loop_
_entity.id
_entity.type
_entity.pdbx_description
1 polymer ?
#
loop_
_entity_poly.entity_id
_entity_poly.type
_entity_poly.pdbx_seq_one_letter_code
_entity_poly.pdbx_strand_id
1 'polypeptide(L)'
;MELPNRDKLEAGFFRRLNGLSRQHRKELEQHLAGTLDYSRVPQAFWERVEKQREDEIAAALVLLFILAGDQMNRSGEMSRKVVADRAELWAGPKAREIATGYVQHSRDRLKRASDDWQKNIQGGDGAELKPPIKETAQDVFSPQRDEAISVTATTEARAAGGEVVSDLVGTKSPDDYWQTEEDSRVCPICSPLNDAKRDVWEAKFPMGPPAHPHCRCQIIYVGQMAEA
;
A
#
# COMPACT_ATOMS: atom_id res chain seq x y z
N MET A 1 -2.71 -18.50 6.54
CA MET A 1 -3.20 -19.30 5.39
C MET A 1 -3.03 -18.46 4.13
N GLU A 2 -2.28 -18.93 3.12
CA GLU A 2 -1.88 -18.15 1.92
C GLU A 2 -3.08 -17.58 1.13
N LEU A 3 -2.98 -16.32 0.68
CA LEU A 3 -4.00 -15.71 -0.18
C LEU A 3 -3.91 -16.29 -1.60
N PRO A 4 -4.95 -16.95 -2.13
CA PRO A 4 -4.87 -17.59 -3.44
C PRO A 4 -4.56 -16.59 -4.56
N ASN A 5 -3.61 -16.92 -5.43
CA ASN A 5 -3.18 -16.07 -6.55
C ASN A 5 -2.69 -14.68 -6.12
N ARG A 6 -2.08 -14.57 -4.92
CA ARG A 6 -1.53 -13.33 -4.37
C ARG A 6 -0.77 -12.50 -5.41
N ASP A 7 0.20 -13.10 -6.09
CA ASP A 7 1.04 -12.40 -7.08
C ASP A 7 0.22 -11.79 -8.22
N LYS A 8 -0.84 -12.48 -8.65
CA LYS A 8 -1.74 -11.98 -9.70
C LYS A 8 -2.58 -10.80 -9.19
N LEU A 9 -3.01 -10.85 -7.93
CA LEU A 9 -3.76 -9.77 -7.28
C LEU A 9 -2.88 -8.53 -7.10
N GLU A 10 -1.67 -8.70 -6.56
CA GLU A 10 -0.66 -7.65 -6.40
C GLU A 10 -0.30 -7.03 -7.75
N ALA A 11 -0.02 -7.85 -8.78
CA ALA A 11 0.26 -7.36 -10.12
C ALA A 11 -0.94 -6.62 -10.75
N GLY A 12 -2.16 -7.07 -10.48
CA GLY A 12 -3.38 -6.40 -10.92
C GLY A 12 -3.55 -5.03 -10.27
N PHE A 13 -3.33 -4.95 -8.96
CA PHE A 13 -3.37 -3.70 -8.20
C PHE A 13 -2.29 -2.73 -8.68
N PHE A 14 -1.05 -3.21 -8.81
CA PHE A 14 0.07 -2.45 -9.34
C PHE A 14 -0.22 -1.87 -10.72
N ARG A 15 -0.77 -2.66 -11.64
CA ARG A 15 -1.10 -2.18 -13.00
C ARG A 15 -2.07 -1.00 -12.98
N ARG A 16 -3.07 -1.00 -12.10
CA ARG A 16 -4.04 0.10 -11.97
C ARG A 16 -3.38 1.36 -11.41
N LEU A 17 -2.66 1.23 -10.30
CA LEU A 17 -1.92 2.34 -9.70
C LEU A 17 -0.87 2.93 -10.65
N ASN A 18 -0.11 2.08 -11.33
CA ASN A 18 0.88 2.52 -12.30
C ASN A 18 0.25 3.16 -13.55
N GLY A 19 -0.94 2.69 -13.95
CA GLY A 19 -1.76 3.34 -14.97
C GLY A 19 -2.05 4.79 -14.62
N LEU A 20 -2.50 5.05 -13.39
CA LEU A 20 -2.71 6.40 -12.87
C LEU A 20 -1.41 7.21 -12.80
N SER A 21 -0.33 6.65 -12.23
CA SER A 21 0.99 7.31 -12.19
C SER A 21 1.42 7.81 -13.56
N ARG A 22 1.27 6.99 -14.61
CA ARG A 22 1.65 7.38 -15.96
C ARG A 22 0.86 8.58 -16.49
N GLN A 23 -0.42 8.67 -16.14
CA GLN A 23 -1.25 9.82 -16.51
C GLN A 23 -0.83 11.06 -15.72
N HIS A 24 -0.69 10.94 -14.39
CA HIS A 24 -0.27 12.03 -13.51
C HIS A 24 1.11 12.58 -13.85
N ARG A 25 2.05 11.74 -14.28
CA ARG A 25 3.37 12.18 -14.76
C ARG A 25 3.27 13.11 -15.96
N LYS A 26 2.51 12.71 -16.98
CA LYS A 26 2.36 13.51 -18.19
C LYS A 26 1.74 14.88 -17.90
N GLU A 27 0.76 14.91 -17.01
CA GLU A 27 0.12 16.16 -16.58
C GLU A 27 1.06 17.01 -15.71
N LEU A 28 1.84 16.39 -14.81
CA LEU A 28 2.87 17.09 -14.04
C LEU A 28 3.94 17.70 -14.95
N GLU A 29 4.41 16.96 -15.96
CA GLU A 29 5.35 17.45 -16.96
C GLU A 29 4.80 18.68 -17.70
N GLN A 30 3.50 18.72 -17.99
CA GLN A 30 2.85 19.88 -18.61
C GLN A 30 2.84 21.10 -17.67
N HIS A 31 2.53 20.90 -16.38
CA HIS A 31 2.57 21.99 -15.39
C HIS A 31 3.98 22.55 -15.19
N LEU A 32 5.00 21.71 -15.33
CA LEU A 32 6.41 22.08 -15.18
C LEU A 32 7.07 22.52 -16.49
N ALA A 33 6.33 22.65 -17.60
CA ALA A 33 6.93 22.92 -18.90
C ALA A 33 7.80 24.20 -18.87
N GLY A 34 9.08 24.04 -19.18
CA GLY A 34 10.07 25.11 -19.27
C GLY A 34 10.71 25.53 -17.94
N THR A 35 10.28 25.03 -16.78
CA THR A 35 10.94 25.30 -15.49
C THR A 35 10.59 24.28 -14.42
N LEU A 36 11.53 23.94 -13.55
CA LEU A 36 11.28 23.09 -12.39
C LEU A 36 10.83 23.94 -11.18
N ASP A 37 9.65 24.53 -11.28
CA ASP A 37 9.03 25.35 -10.23
C ASP A 37 7.77 24.66 -9.69
N TYR A 38 7.86 24.13 -8.47
CA TYR A 38 6.76 23.40 -7.85
C TYR A 38 5.51 24.27 -7.61
N SER A 39 5.66 25.59 -7.50
CA SER A 39 4.54 26.51 -7.25
C SER A 39 3.58 26.63 -8.43
N ARG A 40 4.02 26.22 -9.64
CA ARG A 40 3.20 26.17 -10.85
C ARG A 40 2.19 25.03 -10.88
N VAL A 41 2.34 24.04 -10.01
CA VAL A 41 1.43 22.90 -9.95
C VAL A 41 0.21 23.26 -9.10
N PRO A 42 -0.99 23.37 -9.69
CA PRO A 42 -2.16 23.84 -8.97
C PRO A 42 -2.60 22.86 -7.88
N GLN A 43 -3.16 23.36 -6.79
CA GLN A 43 -3.71 22.53 -5.71
C GLN A 43 -4.76 21.52 -6.24
N ALA A 44 -5.58 21.93 -7.20
CA ALA A 44 -6.58 21.07 -7.85
C ALA A 44 -5.98 19.85 -8.56
N PHE A 45 -4.71 19.89 -9.01
CA PHE A 45 -4.02 18.71 -9.55
C PHE A 45 -3.81 17.68 -8.44
N TRP A 46 -3.28 18.10 -7.30
CA TRP A 46 -3.01 17.22 -6.16
C TRP A 46 -4.27 16.60 -5.58
N GLU A 47 -5.35 17.37 -5.48
CA GLU A 47 -6.67 16.88 -5.04
C GLU A 47 -7.22 15.80 -5.97
N ARG A 48 -7.08 15.98 -7.30
CA ARG A 48 -7.47 14.94 -8.27
C ARG A 48 -6.61 13.69 -8.15
N VAL A 49 -5.29 13.84 -8.01
CA VAL A 49 -4.36 12.71 -7.81
C VAL A 49 -4.75 11.93 -6.57
N GLU A 50 -4.99 12.62 -5.45
CA GLU A 50 -5.38 12.01 -4.18
C GLU A 50 -6.69 11.23 -4.34
N LYS A 51 -7.71 11.86 -4.92
CA LYS A 51 -9.03 11.25 -5.08
C LYS A 51 -8.98 10.00 -5.97
N GLN A 52 -8.31 10.08 -7.12
CA GLN A 52 -8.17 8.93 -8.03
C GLN A 52 -7.39 7.78 -7.38
N ARG A 53 -6.39 8.11 -6.55
CA ARG A 53 -5.64 7.11 -5.77
C ARG A 53 -6.51 6.46 -4.71
N GLU A 54 -7.23 7.26 -3.92
CA GLU A 54 -8.16 6.78 -2.89
C GLU A 54 -9.16 5.79 -3.49
N ASP A 55 -9.77 6.13 -4.64
CA ASP A 55 -10.78 5.28 -5.29
C ASP A 55 -10.22 3.93 -5.75
N GLU A 56 -9.06 3.92 -6.42
CA GLU A 56 -8.41 2.67 -6.87
C GLU A 56 -7.93 1.80 -5.71
N ILE A 57 -7.40 2.43 -4.66
CA ILE A 57 -6.95 1.72 -3.46
C ILE A 57 -8.15 1.14 -2.73
N ALA A 58 -9.22 1.92 -2.51
CA ALA A 58 -10.42 1.46 -1.83
C ALA A 58 -11.04 0.25 -2.53
N ALA A 59 -11.19 0.31 -3.86
CA ALA A 59 -11.72 -0.80 -4.64
C ALA A 59 -10.87 -2.09 -4.49
N ALA A 60 -9.54 -1.95 -4.51
CA ALA A 60 -8.65 -3.09 -4.30
C ALA A 60 -8.74 -3.65 -2.87
N LEU A 61 -8.72 -2.77 -1.87
CA LEU A 61 -8.76 -3.12 -0.45
C LEU A 61 -10.05 -3.86 -0.08
N VAL A 62 -11.22 -3.41 -0.55
CA VAL A 62 -12.49 -4.11 -0.32
C VAL A 62 -12.43 -5.55 -0.83
N LEU A 63 -11.97 -5.75 -2.07
CA LEU A 63 -11.90 -7.07 -2.68
C LEU A 63 -10.92 -8.00 -1.95
N LEU A 64 -9.74 -7.48 -1.58
CA LEU A 64 -8.71 -8.24 -0.87
C LEU A 64 -9.15 -8.61 0.55
N PHE A 65 -9.80 -7.68 1.24
CA PHE A 65 -10.37 -7.92 2.56
C PHE A 65 -11.45 -9.01 2.49
N ILE A 66 -12.41 -8.90 1.55
CA ILE A 66 -13.47 -9.90 1.40
C ILE A 66 -12.88 -11.26 1.08
N LEU A 67 -11.88 -11.35 0.19
CA LEU A 67 -11.25 -12.61 -0.15
C LEU A 67 -10.58 -13.27 1.07
N ALA A 68 -9.86 -12.48 1.89
CA ALA A 68 -9.24 -12.98 3.11
C ALA A 68 -10.28 -13.37 4.18
N GLY A 69 -11.34 -12.57 4.34
CA GLY A 69 -12.43 -12.84 5.27
C GLY A 69 -13.23 -14.08 4.88
N ASP A 70 -13.57 -14.25 3.59
CA ASP A 70 -14.25 -15.45 3.07
C ASP A 70 -13.38 -16.70 3.28
N GLN A 71 -12.06 -16.58 3.11
CA GLN A 71 -11.12 -17.67 3.37
C GLN A 71 -11.02 -18.03 4.86
N MET A 72 -11.21 -17.06 5.76
CA MET A 72 -11.30 -17.26 7.20
C MET A 72 -12.71 -17.70 7.65
N ASN A 73 -13.73 -17.58 6.80
CA ASN A 73 -15.12 -17.92 7.13
C ASN A 73 -15.56 -19.25 6.49
N ARG A 74 -14.69 -20.28 6.47
CA ARG A 74 -14.94 -21.54 5.75
C ARG A 74 -16.13 -22.33 6.28
N SER A 75 -16.40 -22.28 7.57
CA SER A 75 -17.57 -22.92 8.19
C SER A 75 -18.89 -22.25 7.79
N GLY A 76 -18.84 -21.05 7.19
CA GLY A 76 -20.02 -20.28 6.81
C GLY A 76 -20.79 -19.72 8.00
N GLU A 77 -20.18 -19.69 9.19
CA GLU A 77 -20.78 -19.14 10.41
C GLU A 77 -21.15 -17.66 10.27
N MET A 78 -20.41 -16.92 9.43
CA MET A 78 -20.71 -15.54 9.11
C MET A 78 -21.35 -15.38 7.74
N SER A 79 -22.35 -14.50 7.63
CA SER A 79 -22.87 -14.14 6.31
C SER A 79 -21.85 -13.32 5.52
N ARG A 80 -21.73 -13.58 4.22
CA ARG A 80 -20.87 -12.80 3.30
C ARG A 80 -21.18 -11.31 3.31
N LYS A 81 -22.44 -10.95 3.57
CA LYS A 81 -22.86 -9.54 3.72
C LYS A 81 -22.14 -8.87 4.90
N VAL A 82 -22.01 -9.55 6.04
CA VAL A 82 -21.30 -8.98 7.20
C VAL A 82 -19.83 -8.76 6.87
N VAL A 83 -19.17 -9.71 6.20
CA VAL A 83 -17.77 -9.54 5.75
C VAL A 83 -17.64 -8.34 4.81
N ALA A 84 -18.54 -8.19 3.85
CA ALA A 84 -18.55 -7.06 2.92
C ALA A 84 -18.77 -5.71 3.64
N ASP A 85 -19.73 -5.63 4.56
CA ASP A 85 -20.00 -4.41 5.33
C ASP A 85 -18.75 -4.01 6.16
N ARG A 86 -18.02 -4.98 6.72
CA ARG A 86 -16.75 -4.73 7.42
C ARG A 86 -15.64 -4.29 6.48
N ALA A 87 -15.55 -4.89 5.31
CA ALA A 87 -14.58 -4.52 4.28
C ALA A 87 -14.75 -3.05 3.87
N GLU A 88 -15.98 -2.60 3.64
CA GLU A 88 -16.27 -1.21 3.27
C GLU A 88 -15.89 -0.22 4.38
N LEU A 89 -16.24 -0.55 5.63
CA LEU A 89 -15.90 0.28 6.80
C LEU A 89 -14.39 0.43 7.00
N TRP A 90 -13.62 -0.62 6.71
CA TRP A 90 -12.17 -0.63 6.88
C TRP A 90 -11.44 -0.01 5.68
N ALA A 91 -11.84 -0.37 4.46
CA ALA A 91 -11.10 -0.02 3.24
C ALA A 91 -11.12 1.48 2.92
N GLY A 92 -12.24 2.18 3.17
CA GLY A 92 -12.36 3.61 2.88
C GLY A 92 -11.34 4.47 3.65
N PRO A 93 -11.34 4.45 4.99
CA PRO A 93 -10.36 5.20 5.79
C PRO A 93 -8.92 4.81 5.47
N LYS A 94 -8.64 3.52 5.26
CA LYS A 94 -7.29 3.04 4.91
C LYS A 94 -6.84 3.54 3.55
N ALA A 95 -7.71 3.51 2.54
CA ALA A 95 -7.40 4.03 1.21
C ALA A 95 -7.08 5.52 1.23
N ARG A 96 -7.84 6.29 2.01
CA ARG A 96 -7.57 7.72 2.23
C ARG A 96 -6.21 7.95 2.87
N GLU A 97 -5.91 7.24 3.95
CA GLU A 97 -4.62 7.32 4.64
C GLU A 97 -3.45 7.13 3.66
N ILE A 98 -3.50 6.06 2.86
CA ILE A 98 -2.46 5.74 1.87
C ILE A 98 -2.39 6.83 0.77
N ALA A 99 -3.54 7.28 0.25
CA ALA A 99 -3.59 8.28 -0.81
C ALA A 99 -3.06 9.65 -0.35
N THR A 100 -3.48 10.12 0.84
CA THR A 100 -2.99 11.36 1.44
C THR A 100 -1.48 11.30 1.66
N GLY A 101 -0.97 10.22 2.27
CA GLY A 101 0.47 10.03 2.45
C GLY A 101 1.23 9.98 1.14
N TYR A 102 0.67 9.32 0.12
CA TYR A 102 1.26 9.27 -1.22
C TYR A 102 1.41 10.67 -1.83
N VAL A 103 0.35 11.49 -1.79
CA VAL A 103 0.35 12.86 -2.34
C VAL A 103 1.26 13.78 -1.55
N GLN A 104 1.22 13.73 -0.22
CA GLN A 104 2.13 14.52 0.62
C GLN A 104 3.59 14.27 0.25
N HIS A 105 4.02 13.01 0.21
CA HIS A 105 5.40 12.66 -0.16
C HIS A 105 5.74 13.01 -1.62
N SER A 106 4.74 12.99 -2.52
CA SER A 106 4.92 13.40 -3.92
C SER A 106 5.18 14.91 -4.02
N ARG A 107 4.45 15.72 -3.27
CA ARG A 107 4.66 17.17 -3.15
C ARG A 107 6.02 17.48 -2.54
N ASP A 108 6.41 16.77 -1.49
CA ASP A 108 7.71 16.95 -0.85
C ASP A 108 8.87 16.60 -1.79
N ARG A 109 8.74 15.53 -2.59
CA ARG A 109 9.72 15.16 -3.62
C ARG A 109 9.87 16.25 -4.67
N LEU A 110 8.75 16.73 -5.21
CA LEU A 110 8.76 17.80 -6.21
C LEU A 110 9.37 19.08 -5.64
N LYS A 111 8.99 19.46 -4.41
CA LYS A 111 9.54 20.64 -3.74
C LYS A 111 11.05 20.53 -3.60
N ARG A 112 11.57 19.40 -3.09
CA ARG A 112 13.03 19.19 -2.96
C ARG A 112 13.73 19.30 -4.31
N ALA A 113 13.21 18.64 -5.35
CA ALA A 113 13.79 18.70 -6.68
C ALA A 113 13.80 20.14 -7.24
N SER A 114 12.74 20.91 -7.01
CA SER A 114 12.63 22.32 -7.39
C SER A 114 13.65 23.19 -6.63
N ASP A 115 13.74 23.04 -5.31
CA ASP A 115 14.69 23.80 -4.47
C ASP A 115 16.15 23.49 -4.86
N ASP A 116 16.46 22.23 -5.13
CA ASP A 116 17.81 21.79 -5.52
C ASP A 116 18.17 22.30 -6.92
N TRP A 117 17.23 22.30 -7.86
CA TRP A 117 17.40 22.91 -9.17
C TRP A 117 17.67 24.41 -9.07
N GLN A 118 16.90 25.13 -8.25
CA GLN A 118 17.08 26.57 -8.05
C GLN A 118 18.45 26.92 -7.48
N LYS A 119 19.00 26.12 -6.56
CA LYS A 119 20.36 26.29 -6.05
C LYS A 119 21.41 26.06 -7.14
N ASN A 120 21.24 25.02 -7.96
CA ASN A 120 22.21 24.66 -9.00
C ASN A 120 22.31 25.70 -10.12
N ILE A 121 21.18 26.31 -10.52
CA ILE A 121 21.20 27.40 -11.53
C ILE A 121 21.79 28.71 -10.98
N GLN A 122 21.77 28.93 -9.66
CA GLN A 122 22.36 30.12 -9.03
C GLN A 122 23.89 30.01 -8.87
N GLY A 123 24.46 28.79 -8.90
CA GLY A 123 25.87 28.52 -8.63
C GLY A 123 26.73 28.16 -9.86
N GLY A 124 26.19 28.17 -11.07
CA GLY A 124 26.86 27.67 -12.28
C GLY A 124 27.20 28.72 -13.34
N ASP A 125 28.41 28.62 -13.89
CA ASP A 125 28.89 29.38 -15.05
C ASP A 125 28.08 29.05 -16.32
N GLY A 126 27.29 30.02 -16.80
CA GLY A 126 26.96 30.30 -18.21
C GLY A 126 26.38 29.21 -19.15
N ALA A 127 26.31 27.95 -18.75
CA ALA A 127 25.78 26.86 -19.57
C ALA A 127 24.25 26.82 -19.49
N GLU A 128 23.60 26.65 -20.63
CA GLU A 128 22.14 26.52 -20.75
C GLU A 128 21.67 25.17 -20.16
N LEU A 129 21.57 25.11 -18.83
CA LEU A 129 21.10 23.95 -18.10
C LEU A 129 19.59 23.79 -18.34
N LYS A 130 19.18 22.63 -18.87
CA LYS A 130 17.75 22.28 -19.05
C LYS A 130 17.21 21.63 -17.78
N PRO A 131 16.03 22.04 -17.27
CA PRO A 131 15.45 21.46 -16.07
C PRO A 131 15.11 19.97 -16.26
N PRO A 132 15.42 19.09 -15.29
CA PRO A 132 15.18 17.65 -15.38
C PRO A 132 13.71 17.30 -15.08
N ILE A 133 12.79 17.83 -15.90
CA ILE A 133 11.35 17.74 -15.67
C ILE A 133 10.86 16.29 -15.73
N LYS A 134 11.30 15.53 -16.73
CA LYS A 134 10.85 14.14 -16.95
C LYS A 134 11.33 13.21 -15.84
N GLU A 135 12.60 13.35 -15.46
CA GLU A 135 13.23 12.59 -14.38
C GLU A 135 12.56 12.91 -13.04
N THR A 136 12.26 14.20 -12.80
CA THR A 136 11.55 14.63 -11.59
C THR A 136 10.14 14.05 -11.56
N ALA A 137 9.37 14.15 -12.66
CA ALA A 137 8.03 13.58 -12.72
C ALA A 137 8.05 12.06 -12.52
N GLN A 138 9.05 11.37 -13.08
CA GLN A 138 9.29 9.95 -12.89
C GLN A 138 9.59 9.58 -11.43
N ASP A 139 10.38 10.38 -10.70
CA ASP A 139 10.63 10.15 -9.26
C ASP A 139 9.39 10.40 -8.40
N VAL A 140 8.68 11.50 -8.67
CA VAL A 140 7.45 11.89 -7.96
C VAL A 140 6.39 10.79 -8.08
N PHE A 141 6.19 10.26 -9.29
CA PHE A 141 5.22 9.19 -9.58
C PHE A 141 5.93 7.92 -10.06
N SER A 142 6.74 7.34 -9.17
CA SER A 142 7.58 6.20 -9.50
C SER A 142 6.82 4.86 -9.46
N PRO A 143 7.05 3.96 -10.42
CA PRO A 143 6.48 2.62 -10.41
C PRO A 143 6.85 1.83 -9.15
N GLN A 144 8.05 2.05 -8.60
CA GLN A 144 8.52 1.37 -7.39
C GLN A 144 7.63 1.69 -6.18
N ARG A 145 7.13 2.94 -6.06
CA ARG A 145 6.17 3.31 -5.02
C ARG A 145 4.82 2.64 -5.23
N ASP A 146 4.37 2.52 -6.49
CA ASP A 146 3.12 1.80 -6.81
C ASP A 146 3.20 0.32 -6.43
N GLU A 147 4.34 -0.31 -6.69
CA GLU A 147 4.61 -1.70 -6.30
C GLU A 147 4.66 -1.85 -4.78
N ALA A 148 5.38 -0.96 -4.09
CA ALA A 148 5.44 -0.92 -2.63
C ALA A 148 4.04 -0.85 -2.00
N ILE A 149 3.20 0.06 -2.50
CA ILE A 149 1.82 0.21 -2.04
C ILE A 149 1.05 -1.08 -2.33
N SER A 150 1.14 -1.62 -3.54
CA SER A 150 0.37 -2.80 -3.95
C SER A 150 0.64 -4.01 -3.06
N VAL A 151 1.91 -4.28 -2.75
CA VAL A 151 2.31 -5.39 -1.88
C VAL A 151 1.88 -5.13 -0.44
N THR A 152 2.21 -3.95 0.09
CA THR A 152 1.97 -3.60 1.50
C THR A 152 0.48 -3.58 1.83
N ALA A 153 -0.31 -2.91 0.99
CA ALA A 153 -1.75 -2.81 1.14
C ALA A 153 -2.45 -4.17 0.95
N THR A 154 -1.90 -5.05 0.11
CA THR A 154 -2.41 -6.43 -0.01
C THR A 154 -2.20 -7.22 1.27
N THR A 155 -1.01 -7.13 1.87
CA THR A 155 -0.71 -7.75 3.16
C THR A 155 -1.64 -7.21 4.24
N GLU A 156 -1.82 -5.90 4.31
CA GLU A 156 -2.64 -5.25 5.32
C GLU A 156 -4.12 -5.60 5.19
N ALA A 157 -4.68 -5.58 3.98
CA ALA A 157 -6.07 -5.97 3.71
C ALA A 157 -6.34 -7.42 4.09
N ARG A 158 -5.37 -8.29 3.81
CA ARG A 158 -5.46 -9.71 4.15
C ARG A 158 -5.46 -9.92 5.66
N ALA A 159 -4.54 -9.28 6.38
CA ALA A 159 -4.48 -9.39 7.83
C ALA A 159 -5.74 -8.81 8.47
N ALA A 160 -6.21 -7.65 8.01
CA ALA A 160 -7.45 -7.04 8.49
C ALA A 160 -8.68 -7.93 8.26
N GLY A 161 -8.82 -8.53 7.07
CA GLY A 161 -9.93 -9.45 6.76
C GLY A 161 -9.91 -10.71 7.62
N GLY A 162 -8.73 -11.31 7.81
CA GLY A 162 -8.54 -12.47 8.67
C GLY A 162 -8.84 -12.16 10.14
N GLU A 163 -8.25 -11.10 10.69
CA GLU A 163 -8.42 -10.71 12.09
C GLU A 163 -9.88 -10.42 12.42
N VAL A 164 -10.57 -9.61 11.60
CA VAL A 164 -11.98 -9.25 11.82
C VAL A 164 -12.88 -10.48 11.85
N VAL A 165 -12.69 -11.43 10.93
CA VAL A 165 -13.48 -12.66 10.94
C VAL A 165 -13.11 -13.53 12.14
N SER A 166 -11.81 -13.65 12.45
CA SER A 166 -11.34 -14.44 13.59
C SER A 166 -11.90 -13.96 14.93
N ASP A 167 -12.03 -12.64 15.09
CA ASP A 167 -12.58 -12.00 16.29
C ASP A 167 -14.09 -12.25 16.43
N LEU A 168 -14.81 -12.15 15.31
CA LEU A 168 -16.26 -12.29 15.29
C LEU A 168 -16.73 -13.74 15.44
N VAL A 169 -15.98 -14.70 14.90
CA VAL A 169 -16.27 -16.14 15.02
C VAL A 169 -15.68 -16.71 16.32
N GLY A 170 -14.75 -16.00 16.98
CA GLY A 170 -14.14 -16.45 18.23
C GLY A 170 -13.06 -17.52 18.02
N THR A 171 -12.43 -17.56 16.85
CA THR A 171 -11.37 -18.52 16.51
C THR A 171 -9.96 -17.96 16.74
N LYS A 172 -9.84 -16.70 17.16
CA LYS A 172 -8.56 -16.08 17.51
C LYS A 172 -7.91 -16.85 18.66
N SER A 173 -6.65 -17.26 18.49
CA SER A 173 -5.91 -18.08 19.45
C SER A 173 -4.59 -17.40 19.88
N PRO A 174 -4.16 -17.56 21.14
CA PRO A 174 -2.80 -17.22 21.56
C PRO A 174 -1.72 -17.98 20.77
N ASP A 175 -2.06 -19.15 20.22
CA ASP A 175 -1.17 -19.96 19.40
C ASP A 175 -1.11 -19.51 17.93
N ASP A 176 -1.92 -18.54 17.51
CA ASP A 176 -1.78 -17.93 16.19
C ASP A 176 -0.37 -17.35 16.04
N TYR A 177 0.28 -17.62 14.91
CA TYR A 177 1.68 -17.25 14.72
C TYR A 177 1.92 -16.50 13.43
N TRP A 178 2.96 -15.67 13.46
CA TRP A 178 3.40 -14.90 12.32
C TRP A 178 4.30 -15.78 11.44
N GLN A 179 3.95 -15.89 10.17
CA GLN A 179 4.72 -16.65 9.20
C GLN A 179 5.31 -15.70 8.16
N THR A 180 6.62 -15.80 7.97
CA THR A 180 7.33 -15.11 6.90
C THR A 180 7.10 -15.82 5.57
N GLU A 181 7.16 -15.07 4.47
CA GLU A 181 7.01 -15.66 3.14
C GLU A 181 8.25 -16.49 2.78
N GLU A 182 8.08 -17.69 2.22
CA GLU A 182 9.18 -18.57 1.80
C GLU A 182 9.76 -18.19 0.42
N ASP A 183 9.96 -16.90 0.18
CA ASP A 183 10.40 -16.36 -1.13
C ASP A 183 11.89 -16.01 -1.17
N SER A 184 12.67 -16.45 -0.18
CA SER A 184 14.08 -16.07 0.05
C SER A 184 14.32 -14.56 0.23
N ARG A 185 13.27 -13.76 0.49
CA ARG A 185 13.35 -12.30 0.69
C ARG A 185 12.99 -11.89 2.12
N VAL A 186 13.08 -12.82 3.07
CA VAL A 186 12.82 -12.52 4.49
C VAL A 186 13.80 -11.45 4.97
N CYS A 187 13.27 -10.28 5.34
CA CYS A 187 14.08 -9.16 5.78
C CYS A 187 14.48 -9.30 7.27
N PRO A 188 15.50 -8.54 7.74
CA PRO A 188 15.90 -8.53 9.15
C PRO A 188 14.80 -8.11 10.14
N ILE A 189 13.76 -7.40 9.67
CA ILE A 189 12.61 -6.99 10.50
C ILE A 189 11.65 -8.18 10.70
N CYS A 190 11.44 -8.99 9.67
CA CYS A 190 10.47 -10.08 9.67
C CYS A 190 11.07 -11.41 10.17
N SER A 191 12.37 -11.64 9.99
CA SER A 191 13.01 -12.87 10.45
C SER A 191 12.79 -13.17 11.95
N PRO A 192 12.90 -12.19 12.87
CA PRO A 192 12.61 -12.42 14.29
C PRO A 192 11.14 -12.68 14.61
N LEU A 193 10.22 -12.40 13.68
CA LEU A 193 8.79 -12.64 13.85
C LEU A 193 8.37 -14.01 13.32
N ASN A 194 9.23 -14.74 12.59
CA ASN A 194 8.84 -16.06 12.09
C ASN A 194 8.54 -17.02 13.24
N ASP A 195 7.38 -17.69 13.16
CA ASP A 195 6.83 -18.59 14.18
C ASP A 195 6.58 -17.92 15.55
N ALA A 196 6.69 -16.60 15.63
CA ALA A 196 6.36 -15.86 16.83
C ALA A 196 4.85 -15.95 17.07
N LYS A 197 4.46 -16.36 18.28
CA LYS A 197 3.07 -16.44 18.71
C LYS A 197 2.47 -15.07 18.96
N ARG A 198 1.14 -15.00 19.01
CA ARG A 198 0.35 -13.77 19.12
C ARG A 198 0.81 -12.85 20.25
N ASP A 199 1.08 -13.42 21.41
CA ASP A 199 1.58 -12.69 22.59
C ASP A 199 2.92 -11.97 22.35
N VAL A 200 3.73 -12.43 21.40
CA VAL A 200 5.00 -11.81 21.03
C VAL A 200 4.83 -10.64 20.05
N TRP A 201 3.96 -10.76 19.05
CA TRP A 201 3.86 -9.77 17.97
C TRP A 201 2.71 -8.77 18.13
N GLU A 202 1.59 -9.14 18.78
CA GLU A 202 0.36 -8.35 18.81
C GLU A 202 0.54 -6.99 19.50
N ALA A 203 1.40 -6.92 20.52
CA ALA A 203 1.72 -5.65 21.19
C ALA A 203 2.36 -4.61 20.26
N LYS A 204 3.07 -5.05 19.21
CA LYS A 204 3.72 -4.17 18.22
C LYS A 204 2.90 -4.05 16.93
N PHE A 205 2.22 -5.12 16.55
CA PHE A 205 1.47 -5.26 15.32
C PHE A 205 0.08 -5.81 15.65
N PRO A 206 -0.83 -5.00 16.21
CA PRO A 206 -2.10 -5.47 16.74
C PRO A 206 -3.04 -6.05 15.67
N MET A 207 -2.88 -5.61 14.41
CA MET A 207 -3.59 -6.16 13.25
C MET A 207 -2.73 -7.16 12.46
N GLY A 208 -1.58 -7.55 13.00
CA GLY A 208 -0.56 -8.36 12.32
C GLY A 208 0.18 -7.62 11.20
N PRO A 209 0.63 -8.33 10.15
CA PRO A 209 1.42 -7.75 9.08
C PRO A 209 0.63 -6.70 8.28
N PRO A 210 1.29 -5.70 7.68
CA PRO A 210 2.71 -5.61 7.39
C PRO A 210 3.55 -4.95 8.51
N ALA A 211 4.82 -5.38 8.66
CA ALA A 211 5.78 -4.72 9.56
C ALA A 211 6.58 -3.57 8.91
N HIS A 212 6.62 -3.53 7.57
CA HIS A 212 7.36 -2.54 6.78
C HIS A 212 6.84 -2.50 5.33
N PRO A 213 7.22 -1.51 4.50
CA PRO A 213 6.89 -1.51 3.08
C PRO A 213 7.43 -2.75 2.35
N HIS A 214 6.65 -3.32 1.44
CA HIS A 214 6.91 -4.61 0.76
C HIS A 214 6.90 -5.86 1.67
N CYS A 215 6.41 -5.76 2.91
CA CYS A 215 6.22 -6.94 3.74
C CYS A 215 5.19 -7.88 3.11
N ARG A 216 5.52 -9.17 2.98
CA ARG A 216 4.63 -10.23 2.43
C ARG A 216 4.18 -11.25 3.48
N CYS A 217 4.52 -11.05 4.76
CA CYS A 217 4.21 -11.99 5.84
C CYS A 217 2.70 -12.20 6.03
N GLN A 218 2.35 -13.22 6.80
CA GLN A 218 0.97 -13.61 7.09
C GLN A 218 0.78 -14.06 8.53
N ILE A 219 -0.48 -14.08 8.97
CA ILE A 219 -0.88 -14.77 10.20
C ILE A 219 -1.34 -16.20 9.83
N ILE A 220 -0.91 -17.17 10.61
CA ILE A 220 -1.46 -18.52 10.63
C ILE A 220 -2.39 -18.65 11.83
N TYR A 221 -3.67 -18.91 11.53
CA TYR A 221 -4.71 -19.09 12.52
C TYR A 221 -4.82 -20.56 12.90
N VAL A 222 -4.40 -20.90 14.12
CA VAL A 222 -4.37 -22.31 14.57
C VAL A 222 -5.78 -22.84 14.81
N GLY A 223 -6.69 -21.98 15.29
CA GLY A 223 -8.09 -22.35 15.53
C GLY A 223 -8.83 -22.87 14.29
N GLN A 224 -8.39 -22.49 13.09
CA GLN A 224 -8.97 -22.98 11.83
C GLN A 224 -8.38 -24.28 11.33
N MET A 225 -7.16 -24.63 11.75
CA MET A 225 -6.49 -25.86 11.31
C MET A 225 -7.04 -27.09 12.04
N ALA A 226 -7.70 -26.91 13.18
CA ALA A 226 -8.29 -27.99 13.97
C ALA A 226 -9.57 -28.59 13.37
N GLU A 227 -10.16 -27.94 12.36
CA GLU A 227 -11.43 -28.34 11.73
C GLU A 227 -11.29 -28.87 10.28
N ALA A 228 -10.05 -29.03 9.80
CA ALA A 228 -9.73 -29.56 8.46
C ALA A 228 -9.14 -30.97 8.53
#